data_AF-A0A4R4IDV0-F1
#
_entry.id   AF-A0A4R4IDV0-F1
#
_cell.length_a   1.000
_cell.length_b   1.000
_cell.length_c   1.000
_cell.angle_alpha   90.00
_cell.angle_beta   90.00
_cell.angle_gamma   90.00
#
_symmetry.space_group_name_H-M   'P 1'
#
loop_
_entity.id
_entity.type
_entity.pdbx_description
1 polymer ?
#
loop_
_entity_poly.entity_id
_entity_poly.type
_entity_poly.pdbx_seq_one_letter_code
_entity_poly.pdbx_strand_id
1 'polypeptide(L)' 'MDEFRISKALVRALRQLAHGQKGLDEEAYRAHVRAVGCESTLDLTRSQHQALLQRLFALPDRQASTRQ' A
#
# COMPACT_ATOMS: atom_id res chain seq x y z
N MET A 1 13.30 -19.80 -9.11
CA MET A 1 12.70 -18.97 -8.05
C MET A 1 11.42 -18.41 -8.62
N ASP A 2 10.29 -18.67 -7.98
CA ASP A 2 8.97 -18.26 -8.48
C ASP A 2 8.92 -16.72 -8.52
N GLU A 3 8.92 -16.16 -9.74
CA GLU A 3 8.87 -14.72 -9.97
C GLU A 3 7.43 -14.26 -9.67
N PHE A 4 7.11 -14.13 -8.37
CA PHE A 4 5.79 -13.68 -7.93
C PHE A 4 5.57 -12.26 -8.45
N ARG A 5 4.81 -12.16 -9.54
CA ARG A 5 4.28 -10.89 -10.04
C ARG A 5 2.94 -10.64 -9.38
N ILE A 6 2.85 -9.54 -8.63
CA ILE A 6 1.59 -9.11 -8.03
C ILE A 6 0.51 -8.96 -9.11
N SER A 7 -0.67 -9.54 -8.87
CA SER A 7 -1.80 -9.36 -9.77
C SER A 7 -2.33 -7.93 -9.71
N LYS A 8 -2.79 -7.39 -10.84
CA LYS A 8 -3.40 -6.05 -10.92
C LYS A 8 -4.53 -5.83 -9.91
N ALA A 9 -5.29 -6.89 -9.57
CA ALA A 9 -6.34 -6.85 -8.56
C ALA A 9 -5.80 -6.50 -7.16
N LEU A 10 -4.66 -7.06 -6.76
CA LEU A 10 -4.02 -6.77 -5.47
C LEU A 10 -3.45 -5.36 -5.43
N VAL A 11 -2.83 -4.91 -6.53
CA VAL A 11 -2.36 -3.51 -6.66
C VAL A 11 -3.53 -2.54 -6.50
N ARG A 12 -4.68 -2.85 -7.12
CA ARG A 12 -5.89 -2.03 -7.00
C ARG A 12 -6.43 -2.02 -5.57
N ALA A 13 -6.41 -3.14 -4.87
CA ALA A 13 -6.82 -3.22 -3.46
C ALA A 13 -5.91 -2.37 -2.56
N LEU A 14 -4.58 -2.41 -2.76
CA LEU A 14 -3.64 -1.56 -2.03
C LEU A 14 -3.92 -0.07 -2.24
N ARG A 15 -4.16 0.34 -3.49
CA ARG A 15 -4.52 1.73 -3.83
C ARG A 15 -5.85 2.13 -3.18
N GLN A 16 -6.86 1.26 -3.21
CA GLN A 16 -8.14 1.53 -2.56
C GLN A 16 -8.00 1.65 -1.04
N LEU A 17 -7.17 0.82 -0.40
CA LEU A 17 -6.87 0.93 1.03
C LEU A 17 -6.16 2.26 1.33
N ALA A 18 -5.10 2.55 0.60
CA ALA A 18 -4.30 3.76 0.79
C ALA A 18 -5.11 5.05 0.58
N HIS A 19 -5.78 5.19 -0.56
CA HIS A 19 -6.51 6.42 -0.89
C HIS A 19 -7.90 6.47 -0.24
N GLY A 20 -8.61 5.35 -0.21
CA GLY A 20 -10.00 5.28 0.26
C GLY A 20 -10.11 5.26 1.79
N GLN A 21 -9.38 4.36 2.45
CA GLN A 21 -9.49 4.19 3.91
C GLN A 21 -8.48 5.06 4.67
N LYS A 22 -7.21 5.07 4.24
CA LYS A 22 -6.14 5.82 4.91
C LYS A 22 -6.07 7.28 4.47
N GLY A 23 -6.67 7.63 3.33
CA GLY A 23 -6.67 9.00 2.84
C GLY A 23 -5.31 9.49 2.35
N LEU A 24 -4.40 8.58 2.00
CA LEU A 24 -3.09 8.94 1.49
C LEU A 24 -3.23 9.54 0.08
N ASP A 25 -2.54 10.64 -0.16
CA ASP A 25 -2.35 11.17 -1.51
C ASP A 25 -1.34 10.32 -2.30
N GLU A 26 -1.28 10.53 -3.61
CA GLU A 26 -0.40 9.73 -4.50
C GLU A 26 1.07 9.84 -4.10
N GLU A 27 1.54 11.03 -3.70
CA GLU A 27 2.93 11.25 -3.27
C GLU A 27 3.25 10.46 -1.99
N ALA A 28 2.37 10.52 -0.99
CA ALA A 28 2.52 9.79 0.26
C ALA A 28 2.52 8.28 0.00
N TYR A 29 1.60 7.78 -0.83
CA TYR A 29 1.56 6.39 -1.24
C TYR A 29 2.87 5.95 -1.92
N ARG A 30 3.41 6.76 -2.85
CA ARG A 30 4.71 6.49 -3.49
C ARG A 30 5.86 6.44 -2.49
N ALA A 31 5.86 7.29 -1.45
CA ALA A 31 6.86 7.23 -0.39
C ALA A 31 6.83 5.90 0.36
N HIS A 32 5.63 5.37 0.66
CA HIS A 32 5.48 4.05 1.29
C HIS A 32 5.95 2.90 0.37
N VAL A 33 5.69 3.00 -0.94
CA VAL A 33 6.15 2.02 -1.94
C VAL A 33 7.68 2.02 -2.04
N ARG A 34 8.31 3.19 -2.09
CA ARG A 34 9.78 3.32 -2.06
C ARG A 34 10.38 2.80 -0.75
N ALA A 35 9.70 2.98 0.37
CA ALA A 35 10.16 2.49 1.66
C ALA A 35 10.21 0.95 1.76
N VAL A 36 9.47 0.22 0.93
CA VAL A 36 9.60 -1.26 0.82
C VAL A 36 10.61 -1.70 -0.24
N GLY A 37 11.42 -0.77 -0.74
CA GLY A 37 12.46 -1.04 -1.75
C GLY A 37 11.90 -1.31 -3.14
N CYS A 38 10.73 -0.74 -3.46
CA CYS A 38 10.09 -0.91 -4.74
C CYS A 38 9.86 0.47 -5.39
N GLU A 39 10.16 0.61 -6.68
CA GLU A 39 9.90 1.86 -7.41
C GLU A 39 8.51 1.87 -8.05
N SER A 40 7.95 0.68 -8.29
CA SER A 40 6.70 0.49 -9.03
C SER A 40 5.85 -0.58 -8.37
N THR A 41 4.62 -0.22 -7.99
CA THR A 41 3.65 -1.18 -7.41
C THR A 41 3.31 -2.36 -8.32
N LEU A 42 3.67 -2.32 -9.60
CA LEU A 42 3.47 -3.43 -10.54
C LEU A 42 4.54 -4.52 -10.42
N ASP A 43 5.68 -4.18 -9.80
CA ASP A 43 6.85 -5.06 -9.66
C ASP A 43 7.04 -5.53 -8.21
N LEU A 44 5.98 -5.44 -7.40
CA LEU A 44 6.03 -5.92 -6.01
C LEU A 44 6.16 -7.44 -5.96
N THR A 45 7.22 -7.89 -5.30
CA THR A 45 7.33 -9.27 -4.84
C THR A 45 6.33 -9.55 -3.71
N ARG A 46 6.09 -10.82 -3.40
CA ARG A 46 5.18 -11.23 -2.33
C ARG A 46 5.56 -10.62 -0.97
N SER A 47 6.85 -10.63 -0.66
CA SER A 47 7.39 -10.07 0.59
C SER A 47 7.20 -8.56 0.66
N GLN A 48 7.46 -7.83 -0.42
CA GLN A 48 7.26 -6.38 -0.47
C GLN A 48 5.78 -6.00 -0.42
N HIS A 49 4.92 -6.75 -1.09
CA HIS A 49 3.47 -6.59 -0.99
C HIS A 49 3.00 -6.73 0.46
N GLN A 50 3.43 -7.78 1.16
CA GLN A 50 3.05 -8.01 2.55
C GLN A 50 3.59 -6.92 3.49
N ALA A 51 4.84 -6.49 3.28
CA ALA A 51 5.43 -5.38 4.03
C ALA A 51 4.67 -4.06 3.81
N LEU A 52 4.30 -3.76 2.57
CA LEU A 52 3.52 -2.57 2.22
C LEU A 52 2.13 -2.63 2.85
N LEU A 53 1.47 -3.80 2.77
CA LEU A 53 0.15 -4.01 3.37
C LEU A 53 0.20 -3.78 4.89
N GLN A 54 1.17 -4.36 5.59
CA GLN A 54 1.34 -4.16 7.03
C GLN A 54 1.59 -2.69 7.39
N ARG A 55 2.41 -1.99 6.60
CA ARG A 55 2.64 -0.54 6.80
C ARG A 55 1.35 0.25 6.61
N LEU A 56 0.58 -0.02 5.56
CA LEU A 56 -0.69 0.68 5.32
C LEU A 56 -1.71 0.39 6.43
N PHE A 57 -1.78 -0.85 6.92
CA PHE A 57 -2.65 -1.22 8.04
C PHE A 57 -2.28 -0.52 9.35
N ALA A 58 -0.99 -0.26 9.58
CA ALA A 58 -0.51 0.45 10.75
C ALA A 58 -0.83 1.97 10.73
N LEU A 59 -1.23 2.52 9.58
CA LEU A 59 -1.63 3.92 9.49
C LEU A 59 -3.02 4.13 10.08
N PRO A 60 -3.26 5.28 10.75
CA PRO A 60 -4.60 5.62 11.22
C PRO A 60 -5.57 5.72 10.04
N ASP A 61 -6.80 5.22 10.23
CA ASP A 61 -7.86 5.40 9.25
C ASP A 61 -8.32 6.86 9.20
N ARG A 62 -8.58 7.35 7.98
CA ARG A 62 -9.02 8.73 7.73
C ARG A 62 -10.27 9.12 8.53
N GLN A 63 -11.12 8.16 8.90
CA GLN A 63 -12.33 8.39 9.67
C GLN A 63 -12.24 8.08 11.17
N ALA A 64 -11.08 7.69 11.70
CA ALA A 64 -10.94 7.45 13.15
C ALA A 64 -10.74 8.73 13.99
N SER A 65 -10.72 9.92 13.36
CA SER A 65 -10.51 11.20 14.06
C SER A 65 -11.78 12.03 14.32
N THR A 66 -12.98 11.53 14.01
CA THR A 66 -14.24 12.20 14.37
C THR A 66 -15.00 11.38 15.40
N ARG A 67 -14.59 11.52 16.66
CA ARG A 67 -15.44 11.38 17.86
C ARG A 67 -14.66 11.94 19.05
N GLN A 68 -14.71 13.25 19.21
CA GLN A 68 -14.71 13.92 20.51
C GLN A 68 -15.83 14.95 20.48
#